data_AF-A0A0A9GCS6-F1
#
_entry.id   AF-A0A0A9GCS6-F1
#
_cell.length_a   1.000
_cell.length_b   1.000
_cell.length_c   1.000
_cell.angle_alpha   90.00
_cell.angle_beta   90.00
_cell.angle_gamma   90.00
#
_symmetry.space_group_name_H-M   'P 1'
#
loop_
_entity.id
_entity.type
_entity.pdbx_description
1 polymer ?
#
loop_
_entity_poly.entity_id
_entity_poly.type
_entity_poly.pdbx_seq_one_letter_code
_entity_poly.pdbx_strand_id
1 'polypeptide(L)'
;MKDYWERFSKYCTDASQLDVRKVERMLEEKFGSILFPDLDSDSRICPSCSEGTLRFKVSRYGEGYFIGCDRHPKCKYIARTLSQDDDEPEASEETQRTFTPRLLGVMPDSSEKVFLKQGPYGYYVQVGEDKKGLSPKRASLSEVKDIDSVTIEDAIELLQYPKILGKHPDDDHPVLITHSKAGYNVRHRRTLAPVPKNVDPKKMTVERALKLLGGKNVKKFGRPKGKTKKQEPVEWH
;
A
#
# COMPACT_ATOMS: atom_id res chain seq x y z
N MET A 1 -6.80 -13.16 -41.12
CA MET A 1 -6.64 -13.39 -39.67
C MET A 1 -5.32 -14.08 -39.30
N LYS A 2 -4.86 -15.14 -40.01
CA LYS A 2 -3.56 -15.79 -39.71
C LYS A 2 -2.32 -14.91 -39.96
N ASP A 3 -2.34 -14.16 -41.06
CA ASP A 3 -1.27 -13.24 -41.48
C ASP A 3 -0.97 -12.10 -40.47
N TYR A 4 -1.97 -11.66 -39.70
CA TYR A 4 -1.74 -10.66 -38.64
C TYR A 4 -0.89 -11.23 -37.50
N TRP A 5 -1.19 -12.45 -37.04
CA TRP A 5 -0.48 -13.07 -35.93
C TRP A 5 0.96 -13.43 -36.27
N GLU A 6 1.22 -13.87 -37.50
CA GLU A 6 2.57 -14.16 -37.99
C GLU A 6 3.43 -12.88 -38.08
N ARG A 7 2.85 -11.78 -38.59
CA ARG A 7 3.52 -10.48 -38.62
C ARG A 7 3.76 -9.95 -37.20
N PHE A 8 2.76 -10.03 -36.34
CA PHE A 8 2.87 -9.59 -34.95
C PHE A 8 3.94 -10.40 -34.20
N SER A 9 3.95 -11.73 -34.33
CA SER A 9 4.97 -12.56 -33.70
C SER A 9 6.37 -12.20 -34.21
N LYS A 10 6.52 -11.95 -35.51
CA LYS A 10 7.79 -11.50 -36.09
C LYS A 10 8.24 -10.16 -35.50
N TYR A 11 7.34 -9.17 -35.40
CA TYR A 11 7.67 -7.88 -34.78
C TYR A 11 8.01 -8.00 -33.30
N CYS A 12 7.33 -8.85 -32.54
CA CYS A 12 7.67 -9.11 -31.13
C CYS A 12 9.05 -9.76 -31.00
N THR A 13 9.38 -10.73 -31.87
CA THR A 13 10.70 -11.37 -31.90
C THR A 13 11.79 -10.35 -32.25
N ASP A 14 11.58 -9.53 -33.29
CA ASP A 14 12.52 -8.50 -33.72
C ASP A 14 12.74 -7.44 -32.63
N ALA A 15 11.66 -6.99 -31.96
CA ALA A 15 11.74 -6.03 -30.86
C ALA A 15 12.44 -6.61 -29.62
N SER A 16 12.28 -7.90 -29.34
CA SER A 16 12.93 -8.55 -28.19
C SER A 16 14.45 -8.66 -28.31
N GLN A 17 14.99 -8.58 -29.53
CA GLN A 17 16.44 -8.62 -29.79
C GLN A 17 17.13 -7.27 -29.57
N LEU A 18 16.37 -6.18 -29.42
CA LEU A 18 16.92 -4.85 -29.24
C LEU A 18 17.29 -4.58 -27.78
N ASP A 19 18.53 -4.15 -27.55
CA ASP A 19 18.96 -3.68 -26.23
C ASP A 19 18.32 -2.31 -25.93
N VAL A 20 17.73 -2.18 -24.74
CA VAL A 20 17.10 -0.95 -24.23
C VAL A 20 18.06 0.23 -24.32
N ARG A 21 19.35 0.03 -24.03
CA ARG A 21 20.36 1.10 -24.10
C ARG A 21 20.54 1.65 -25.52
N LYS A 22 20.41 0.79 -26.53
CA LYS A 22 20.49 1.19 -27.94
C LYS A 22 19.27 2.05 -28.31
N VAL A 23 18.09 1.67 -27.82
CA VAL A 23 16.85 2.42 -28.03
C VAL A 23 16.91 3.78 -27.33
N GLU A 24 17.38 3.84 -26.08
CA GLU A 24 17.59 5.09 -25.35
C GLU A 24 18.50 6.06 -26.12
N ARG A 25 19.65 5.58 -26.62
CA ARG A 25 20.56 6.40 -27.44
C ARG A 25 19.90 6.88 -28.74
N MET A 26 19.17 6.02 -29.43
CA MET A 26 18.46 6.41 -30.66
C MET A 26 17.39 7.47 -30.39
N LEU A 27 16.69 7.38 -29.26
CA LEU A 27 15.70 8.38 -28.84
C LEU A 27 16.37 9.70 -28.45
N GLU A 28 17.51 9.67 -27.77
CA GLU A 28 18.29 10.87 -27.46
C GLU A 28 18.79 11.58 -28.73
N GLU A 29 19.30 10.83 -29.71
CA GLU A 29 19.77 11.39 -30.98
C GLU A 29 18.63 12.04 -31.76
N LYS A 30 17.45 11.40 -31.78
CA LYS A 30 16.29 11.88 -32.53
C LYS A 30 15.54 13.02 -31.86
N PHE A 31 15.43 12.99 -30.53
CA PHE A 31 14.61 13.92 -29.74
C PHE A 31 15.44 14.83 -28.83
N GLY A 32 16.76 14.89 -29.02
CA GLY A 32 17.66 15.65 -28.15
C GLY A 32 17.29 17.13 -28.01
N SER A 33 16.76 17.76 -29.06
CA SER A 33 16.29 19.15 -29.02
C SER A 33 15.04 19.36 -28.16
N ILE A 34 14.18 18.35 -28.05
CA ILE A 34 12.95 18.39 -27.24
C ILE A 34 13.23 17.94 -25.80
N LEU A 35 14.12 16.97 -25.64
CA LEU A 35 14.50 16.42 -24.33
C LEU A 35 15.44 17.34 -23.56
N PHE A 36 16.18 18.22 -24.25
CA PHE A 36 17.13 19.15 -23.65
C PHE A 36 16.97 20.56 -24.26
N PRO A 37 15.80 21.22 -24.10
CA PRO A 37 15.54 22.52 -24.71
C PRO A 37 16.38 23.64 -24.10
N ASP A 38 16.67 23.57 -22.79
CA ASP A 38 17.34 24.62 -22.01
C ASP A 38 18.83 24.34 -21.74
N LEU A 39 19.39 23.29 -22.35
CA LEU A 39 20.75 22.84 -22.06
C LEU A 39 21.57 22.83 -23.35
N ASP A 40 22.31 23.92 -23.58
CA ASP A 40 23.41 23.92 -24.54
C ASP A 40 24.32 22.71 -24.27
N SER A 41 24.86 22.12 -25.34
CA SER A 41 25.49 20.79 -25.36
C SER A 41 26.55 20.54 -24.28
N ASP A 42 27.16 21.60 -23.74
CA ASP A 42 28.22 21.55 -22.71
C ASP A 42 27.69 21.54 -21.25
N SER A 43 26.40 21.80 -21.02
CA SER A 43 25.78 21.90 -19.69
C SER A 43 25.09 20.60 -19.23
N ARG A 44 25.27 19.48 -19.94
CA ARG A 44 24.67 18.17 -19.56
C ARG A 44 25.36 17.52 -18.36
N ILE A 45 26.17 18.26 -17.63
CA ILE A 45 26.90 17.76 -16.46
C ILE A 45 25.91 17.57 -15.32
N CYS A 46 25.97 16.41 -14.68
CA CYS A 46 25.14 16.07 -13.55
C CYS A 46 25.51 16.96 -12.34
N PRO A 47 24.59 17.75 -11.78
CA PRO A 47 24.87 18.66 -10.67
C PRO A 47 25.17 17.93 -9.35
N SER A 48 24.82 16.65 -9.24
CA SER A 48 25.08 15.86 -8.03
C SER A 48 26.49 15.29 -7.97
N CYS A 49 27.15 15.08 -9.11
CA CYS A 49 28.46 14.42 -9.13
C CYS A 49 29.50 15.13 -9.99
N SER A 50 29.11 16.19 -10.71
CA SER A 50 29.96 17.08 -11.52
C SER A 50 30.82 16.42 -12.61
N GLU A 51 30.78 15.09 -12.70
CA GLU A 51 31.61 14.32 -13.62
C GLU A 51 30.77 13.36 -14.49
N GLY A 52 29.49 13.14 -14.16
CA GLY A 52 28.56 12.32 -14.95
C GLY A 52 27.72 13.18 -15.90
N THR A 53 27.16 12.58 -16.94
CA THR A 53 26.31 13.27 -17.92
C THR A 53 24.85 12.87 -17.75
N LEU A 54 23.94 13.82 -17.88
CA LEU A 54 22.50 13.59 -17.89
C LEU A 54 22.07 12.92 -19.21
N ARG A 55 21.36 11.81 -19.09
CA ARG A 55 20.89 10.96 -20.19
C ARG A 55 19.40 10.65 -20.01
N PHE A 56 18.70 10.53 -21.12
CA PHE A 56 17.34 10.01 -21.17
C PHE A 56 17.34 8.51 -20.82
N LYS A 57 16.45 8.14 -19.90
CA LYS A 57 16.27 6.76 -19.47
C LYS A 57 14.80 6.40 -19.45
N VAL A 58 14.49 5.17 -19.83
CA VAL A 58 13.13 4.64 -19.72
C VAL A 58 12.92 4.02 -18.34
N SER A 59 11.72 4.20 -17.77
CA SER A 59 11.38 3.61 -16.48
C SER A 59 11.36 2.08 -16.59
N ARG A 60 12.00 1.40 -15.63
CA ARG A 60 11.90 -0.08 -15.50
C ARG A 60 10.47 -0.58 -15.27
N TYR A 61 9.59 0.31 -14.82
CA TYR A 61 8.18 0.00 -14.55
C TYR A 61 7.29 0.16 -15.79
N GLY A 62 7.89 0.46 -16.96
CA GLY A 62 7.19 0.53 -18.25
C GLY A 62 6.43 1.83 -18.51
N GLU A 63 6.22 2.65 -17.47
CA GLU A 63 5.53 3.93 -17.59
C GLU A 63 6.50 5.10 -17.38
N GLY A 64 6.55 5.98 -18.38
CA GLY A 64 7.29 7.23 -18.35
C GLY A 64 8.77 7.13 -18.70
N TYR A 65 9.35 8.30 -18.94
CA TYR A 65 10.78 8.51 -19.13
C TYR A 65 11.29 9.51 -18.09
N PHE A 66 12.58 9.49 -17.83
CA PHE A 66 13.22 10.45 -16.93
C PHE A 66 14.63 10.77 -17.41
N ILE A 67 15.13 11.95 -17.06
CA ILE A 67 16.50 12.35 -17.33
C ILE A 67 17.31 12.04 -16.06
N GLY A 68 18.37 11.24 -16.19
CA GLY A 68 19.18 10.79 -15.04
C GLY A 68 20.66 10.68 -15.36
N CYS A 69 21.48 10.61 -14.31
CA CYS A 69 22.93 10.47 -14.44
C CYS A 69 23.32 9.12 -15.07
N ASP A 70 24.28 9.12 -15.98
CA ASP A 70 24.86 7.94 -16.62
C ASP A 70 25.60 7.02 -15.64
N ARG A 71 26.24 7.56 -14.60
CA ARG A 71 27.01 6.84 -13.59
C ARG A 71 26.18 6.04 -12.56
N HIS A 72 24.93 5.73 -12.86
CA HIS A 72 24.16 4.79 -12.03
C HIS A 72 24.87 3.41 -12.01
N PRO A 73 25.04 2.75 -10.85
CA PRO A 73 24.42 3.01 -9.54
C PRO A 73 25.18 3.95 -8.60
N LYS A 74 26.36 4.45 -8.97
CA LYS A 74 27.21 5.33 -8.13
C LYS A 74 26.59 6.70 -7.92
N CYS A 75 25.90 7.24 -8.93
CA CYS A 75 25.10 8.46 -8.82
C CYS A 75 23.62 8.14 -9.13
N LYS A 76 22.72 8.55 -8.23
CA LYS A 76 21.26 8.32 -8.35
C LYS A 76 20.47 9.59 -8.66
N TYR A 77 21.14 10.62 -9.17
CA TYR A 77 20.51 11.88 -9.52
C TYR A 77 19.54 11.72 -10.71
N ILE A 78 18.36 12.32 -10.56
CA ILE A 78 17.29 12.40 -11.56
C ILE A 78 16.93 13.88 -11.69
N ALA A 79 17.01 14.42 -12.91
CA ALA A 79 16.63 15.79 -13.19
C ALA A 79 15.10 15.92 -13.14
N ARG A 80 14.62 16.97 -12.47
CA ARG A 80 13.21 17.34 -12.48
C ARG A 80 12.98 18.21 -13.70
N THR A 81 12.52 17.63 -14.83
CA THR A 81 11.48 18.19 -15.71
C THR A 81 11.38 17.48 -17.07
N LEU A 82 10.12 17.38 -17.55
CA LEU A 82 9.60 17.55 -18.92
C LEU A 82 8.20 16.91 -19.11
N SER A 83 7.47 16.62 -18.03
CA SER A 83 6.03 16.34 -18.11
C SER A 83 5.34 16.68 -16.79
N GLN A 84 5.18 17.98 -16.55
CA GLN A 84 4.11 18.60 -15.75
C GLN A 84 4.30 20.12 -15.88
N ASP A 85 3.75 20.69 -16.94
CA ASP A 85 3.27 22.06 -16.89
C ASP A 85 2.09 22.09 -15.89
N ASP A 86 2.13 23.08 -15.00
CA ASP A 86 0.98 23.69 -14.33
C ASP A 86 0.01 22.81 -13.51
N ASP A 87 0.54 22.17 -12.46
CA ASP A 87 -0.15 22.22 -11.17
C ASP A 87 0.77 23.00 -10.23
N GLU A 88 0.63 24.33 -10.23
CA GLU A 88 0.92 25.14 -9.05
C GLU A 88 -0.06 24.72 -7.95
N PRO A 89 0.36 24.08 -6.85
CA PRO A 89 -0.14 24.51 -5.57
C PRO A 89 0.71 25.71 -5.20
N GLU A 90 0.07 26.89 -5.17
CA GLU A 90 0.57 27.98 -4.37
C GLU A 90 1.13 27.44 -3.05
N ALA A 91 2.28 27.99 -2.68
CA ALA A 91 2.92 27.78 -1.40
C ALA A 91 1.93 28.08 -0.26
N SER A 92 1.15 27.07 0.14
CA SER A 92 0.71 26.93 1.52
C SER A 92 1.91 26.40 2.28
N GLU A 93 2.66 27.33 2.83
CA GLU A 93 3.65 27.11 3.87
C GLU A 93 2.96 26.46 5.09
N GLU A 94 2.74 25.15 5.07
CA GLU A 94 2.55 24.34 6.29
C GLU A 94 2.47 22.85 5.92
N THR A 95 3.20 22.02 6.66
CA THR A 95 3.24 20.55 6.58
C THR A 95 4.29 19.93 5.64
N GLN A 96 5.54 20.35 5.80
CA GLN A 96 6.66 19.46 5.51
C GLN A 96 6.50 18.15 6.29
N ARG A 97 6.59 17.05 5.55
CA ARG A 97 6.40 15.65 5.95
C ARG A 97 7.46 15.14 6.93
N THR A 98 7.56 15.77 8.08
CA THR A 98 8.49 15.39 9.15
C THR A 98 7.71 15.12 10.42
N PHE A 99 6.72 14.23 10.35
CA PHE A 99 6.16 13.69 11.59
C PHE A 99 7.24 12.88 12.28
N THR A 100 7.77 13.43 13.36
CA THR A 100 8.77 12.77 14.19
C THR A 100 8.08 11.64 14.97
N PRO A 101 8.63 10.41 14.95
CA PRO A 101 8.06 9.31 15.72
C PRO A 101 8.01 9.68 17.21
N ARG A 102 6.81 9.76 17.78
CA ARG A 102 6.61 10.09 19.20
C ARG A 102 6.55 8.79 20.01
N LEU A 103 7.36 8.71 21.06
CA LEU A 103 7.27 7.61 22.03
C LEU A 103 6.09 7.89 22.95
N LEU A 104 5.08 7.00 22.94
CA LEU A 104 3.92 7.09 23.84
C LEU A 104 4.21 6.45 25.20
N GLY A 105 5.04 5.41 25.23
CA GLY A 105 5.51 4.77 26.46
C GLY A 105 5.84 3.29 26.25
N VAL A 106 5.59 2.46 27.27
CA VAL A 106 5.96 1.04 27.29
C VAL A 106 4.73 0.17 27.58
N MET A 107 4.59 -0.93 26.84
CA MET A 107 3.52 -1.90 27.08
C MET A 107 3.66 -2.56 28.46
N PRO A 108 2.59 -2.63 29.28
CA PRO A 108 2.66 -3.25 30.60
C PRO A 108 2.98 -4.75 30.53
N ASP A 109 2.49 -5.44 29.50
CA ASP A 109 2.61 -6.91 29.40
C ASP A 109 3.95 -7.38 28.84
N SER A 110 4.59 -6.58 27.98
CA SER A 110 5.71 -7.04 27.15
C SER A 110 6.99 -6.21 27.33
N SER A 111 6.96 -5.14 28.12
CA SER A 111 8.07 -4.16 28.26
C SER A 111 8.55 -3.53 26.93
N GLU A 112 7.79 -3.69 25.85
CA GLU A 112 8.11 -3.16 24.53
C GLU A 112 7.65 -1.70 24.40
N LYS A 113 8.47 -0.87 23.75
CA LYS A 113 8.15 0.55 23.51
C LYS A 113 7.02 0.70 22.49
N VAL A 114 6.13 1.65 22.71
CA VAL A 114 5.00 1.98 21.84
C VAL A 114 5.25 3.32 21.15
N PHE A 115 5.29 3.32 19.83
CA PHE A 115 5.57 4.50 19.01
C PHE A 115 4.34 4.93 18.22
N LEU A 116 4.11 6.24 18.16
CA LEU A 116 3.21 6.89 17.22
C LEU A 116 4.01 7.30 15.99
N LYS A 117 3.60 6.81 14.81
CA LYS A 117 4.27 7.06 13.53
C LYS A 117 3.25 7.48 12.45
N GLN A 118 3.74 8.14 11.41
CA GLN A 118 2.96 8.48 10.22
C GLN A 118 3.37 7.58 9.05
N GLY A 119 2.40 7.06 8.30
CA GLY A 119 2.61 6.24 7.12
C GLY A 119 1.72 6.66 5.95
N PRO A 120 1.80 5.96 4.80
CA PRO A 120 1.02 6.30 3.60
C PRO A 120 -0.50 6.17 3.81
N TYR A 121 -0.93 5.39 4.80
CA TYR A 121 -2.34 5.16 5.13
C TYR A 121 -2.83 5.97 6.35
N GLY A 122 -2.03 6.93 6.82
CA GLY A 122 -2.32 7.76 8.00
C GLY A 122 -1.46 7.42 9.22
N TYR A 123 -1.88 7.91 10.37
CA TYR A 123 -1.21 7.69 11.65
C TYR A 123 -1.46 6.28 12.18
N TYR A 124 -0.42 5.69 12.77
CA TYR A 124 -0.49 4.37 13.35
C TYR A 124 0.40 4.26 14.58
N VAL A 125 0.00 3.36 15.47
CA VAL A 125 0.78 2.94 16.62
C VAL A 125 1.56 1.68 16.24
N GLN A 126 2.82 1.60 16.66
CA GLN A 126 3.67 0.43 16.49
C GLN A 126 4.25 -0.01 17.83
N VAL A 127 4.19 -1.31 18.10
CA VAL A 127 4.89 -1.92 19.24
C VAL A 127 6.28 -2.37 18.80
N GLY A 128 7.29 -1.93 19.53
CA GLY A 128 8.69 -2.23 19.27
C GLY A 128 9.28 -1.44 18.10
N GLU A 129 10.61 -1.56 17.99
CA GLU A 129 11.39 -0.97 16.91
C GLU A 129 11.37 -1.88 15.66
N ASP A 130 11.63 -1.29 14.50
CA ASP A 130 11.70 -2.03 13.24
C ASP A 130 12.98 -2.88 13.20
N LYS A 131 12.88 -4.16 13.59
CA LYS A 131 13.97 -5.13 13.52
C LYS A 131 13.90 -5.92 12.22
N LYS A 132 15.05 -6.12 11.56
CA LYS A 132 15.13 -6.92 10.31
C LYS A 132 14.60 -8.34 10.57
N GLY A 133 13.54 -8.72 9.85
CA GLY A 133 12.95 -10.07 9.89
C GLY A 133 11.73 -10.24 10.79
N LEU A 134 11.35 -9.24 11.61
CA LEU A 134 10.13 -9.28 12.42
C LEU A 134 9.17 -8.18 11.99
N SER A 135 7.92 -8.55 11.70
CA SER A 135 6.84 -7.58 11.49
C SER A 135 6.28 -7.14 12.84
N PRO A 136 6.52 -5.89 13.29
CA PRO A 136 6.00 -5.42 14.56
C PRO A 136 4.47 -5.34 14.52
N LYS A 137 3.83 -5.47 15.68
CA LYS A 137 2.39 -5.26 15.80
C LYS A 137 2.07 -3.77 15.57
N ARG A 138 1.06 -3.51 14.75
CA ARG A 138 0.64 -2.15 14.37
C ARG A 138 -0.87 -2.00 14.48
N ALA A 139 -1.32 -0.82 14.85
CA ALA A 139 -2.74 -0.45 14.83
C ALA A 139 -2.92 0.95 14.22
N SER A 140 -3.92 1.10 13.35
CA SER A 140 -4.25 2.39 12.73
C SER A 140 -5.05 3.29 13.66
N LEU A 141 -4.78 4.60 13.66
CA LEU A 141 -5.48 5.62 14.45
C LEU A 141 -6.57 6.36 13.65
N SER A 142 -7.22 5.70 12.69
CA SER A 142 -8.11 6.37 11.73
C SER A 142 -9.34 7.07 12.34
N GLU A 143 -9.77 6.69 13.54
CA GLU A 143 -10.92 7.30 14.23
C GLU A 143 -10.54 8.54 15.04
N VAL A 144 -9.27 8.70 15.41
CA VAL A 144 -8.81 9.78 16.28
C VAL A 144 -8.61 11.04 15.43
N LYS A 145 -9.34 12.11 15.78
CA LYS A 145 -9.22 13.41 15.10
C LYS A 145 -7.98 14.18 15.55
N ASP A 146 -7.69 14.12 16.85
CA ASP A 146 -6.59 14.85 17.48
C ASP A 146 -5.42 13.90 17.77
N ILE A 147 -4.39 13.95 16.93
CA ILE A 147 -3.26 13.01 17.01
C ILE A 147 -2.38 13.29 18.24
N ASP A 148 -2.31 14.55 18.68
CA ASP A 148 -1.41 14.96 19.77
C ASP A 148 -1.94 14.58 21.16
N SER A 149 -3.24 14.34 21.30
CA SER A 149 -3.89 13.94 22.54
C SER A 149 -3.87 12.42 22.76
N VAL A 150 -3.40 11.63 21.79
CA VAL A 150 -3.33 10.18 21.88
C VAL A 150 -2.45 9.75 23.05
N THR A 151 -3.01 8.98 23.98
CA THR A 151 -2.28 8.42 25.13
C THR A 151 -1.87 6.97 24.89
N ILE A 152 -1.10 6.41 25.84
CA ILE A 152 -0.69 5.01 25.80
C ILE A 152 -1.88 4.07 26.01
N GLU A 153 -2.87 4.46 26.80
CA GLU A 153 -4.07 3.66 27.06
C GLU A 153 -4.89 3.44 25.78
N ASP A 154 -5.06 4.50 24.98
CA ASP A 154 -5.72 4.44 23.67
C ASP A 154 -4.95 3.53 22.70
N ALA A 155 -3.63 3.65 22.71
CA ALA A 155 -2.74 2.80 21.91
C ALA A 155 -2.88 1.32 22.29
N ILE A 156 -2.87 1.00 23.59
CA ILE A 156 -3.05 -0.37 24.09
C ILE A 156 -4.41 -0.91 23.66
N GLU A 157 -5.47 -0.10 23.75
CA GLU A 157 -6.81 -0.49 23.32
C GLU A 157 -6.85 -0.88 21.84
N LEU A 158 -6.29 -0.05 20.97
CA LEU A 158 -6.28 -0.30 19.52
C LEU A 158 -5.43 -1.52 19.14
N LEU A 159 -4.32 -1.75 19.87
CA LEU A 159 -3.42 -2.87 19.64
C LEU A 159 -4.00 -4.24 20.01
N GLN A 160 -5.10 -4.28 20.79
CA GLN A 160 -5.79 -5.54 21.11
C GLN A 160 -6.54 -6.14 19.92
N TYR A 161 -6.79 -5.35 18.87
CA TYR A 161 -7.51 -5.80 17.68
C TYR A 161 -6.53 -6.33 16.62
N PRO A 162 -6.82 -7.46 15.94
CA PRO A 162 -8.07 -8.21 15.94
C PRO A 162 -8.26 -9.10 17.18
N LYS A 163 -9.40 -8.95 17.86
CA LYS A 163 -9.74 -9.72 19.08
C LYS A 163 -10.69 -10.85 18.74
N ILE A 164 -10.41 -12.05 19.27
CA ILE A 164 -11.28 -13.23 19.11
C ILE A 164 -12.41 -13.12 20.15
N LEU A 165 -13.66 -13.11 19.69
CA LEU A 165 -14.84 -13.10 20.57
C LEU A 165 -15.25 -14.51 21.00
N GLY A 166 -15.05 -15.49 20.11
CA GLY A 166 -15.39 -16.88 20.33
C GLY A 166 -15.45 -17.65 19.01
N LYS A 167 -15.93 -18.89 19.06
CA LYS A 167 -16.17 -19.71 17.87
C LYS A 167 -17.63 -19.66 17.47
N HIS A 168 -17.89 -19.73 16.17
CA HIS A 168 -19.25 -19.78 15.63
C HIS A 168 -19.86 -21.19 15.85
N PRO A 169 -21.12 -21.31 16.32
CA PRO A 169 -21.71 -22.60 16.67
C PRO A 169 -21.82 -23.57 15.48
N ASP A 170 -22.14 -23.07 14.28
CA ASP A 170 -22.36 -23.93 13.11
C ASP A 170 -21.08 -24.48 12.46
N ASP A 171 -19.96 -23.78 12.55
CA ASP A 171 -18.76 -24.11 11.77
C ASP A 171 -17.45 -24.12 12.57
N ASP A 172 -17.51 -23.86 13.88
CA ASP A 172 -16.39 -23.80 14.83
C ASP A 172 -15.27 -22.81 14.45
N HIS A 173 -15.50 -21.93 13.46
CA HIS A 173 -14.50 -20.94 13.05
C HIS A 173 -14.54 -19.70 13.94
N PRO A 174 -13.40 -19.00 14.11
CA PRO A 174 -13.33 -17.85 15.01
C PRO A 174 -14.11 -16.66 14.47
N VAL A 175 -14.94 -16.08 15.34
CA VAL A 175 -15.57 -14.77 15.17
C VAL A 175 -14.65 -13.72 15.75
N LEU A 176 -14.21 -12.80 14.90
CA LEU A 176 -13.24 -11.75 15.22
C LEU A 176 -13.93 -10.40 15.26
N ILE A 177 -13.48 -9.50 16.13
CA ILE A 177 -13.74 -8.07 16.02
C ILE A 177 -12.45 -7.37 15.55
N THR A 178 -12.60 -6.51 14.55
CA THR A 178 -11.48 -5.84 13.86
C THR A 178 -11.72 -4.35 13.79
N HIS A 179 -10.69 -3.54 14.00
CA HIS A 179 -10.73 -2.08 13.83
C HIS A 179 -10.35 -1.70 12.38
N SER A 180 -11.02 -0.70 11.81
CA SER A 180 -10.79 -0.25 10.43
C SER A 180 -11.10 1.24 10.27
N LYS A 181 -10.72 1.85 9.14
CA LYS A 181 -11.04 3.25 8.82
C LYS A 181 -12.53 3.61 8.91
N ALA A 182 -13.41 2.64 8.63
CA ALA A 182 -14.86 2.85 8.68
C ALA A 182 -15.47 2.60 10.08
N GLY A 183 -14.69 2.03 11.00
CA GLY A 183 -15.15 1.62 12.31
C GLY A 183 -14.79 0.18 12.67
N TYR A 184 -15.35 -0.27 13.79
CA TYR A 184 -15.29 -1.66 14.25
C TYR A 184 -16.17 -2.56 13.40
N ASN A 185 -15.64 -3.72 13.03
CA ASN A 185 -16.34 -4.72 12.24
C ASN A 185 -16.23 -6.10 12.90
N VAL A 186 -17.29 -6.88 12.83
CA VAL A 186 -17.26 -8.30 13.12
C VAL A 186 -16.92 -9.06 11.84
N ARG A 187 -15.88 -9.87 11.89
CA ARG A 187 -15.44 -10.72 10.80
C ARG A 187 -15.62 -12.19 11.18
N HIS A 188 -16.30 -12.92 10.31
CA HIS A 188 -16.38 -14.37 10.36
C HIS A 188 -16.00 -14.91 8.98
N ARG A 189 -14.91 -15.66 8.86
CA ARG A 189 -14.40 -16.15 7.56
C ARG A 189 -14.33 -15.04 6.48
N ARG A 190 -15.31 -15.03 5.56
CA ARG A 190 -15.45 -14.13 4.40
C ARG A 190 -16.61 -13.15 4.52
N THR A 191 -17.35 -13.20 5.63
CA THR A 191 -18.41 -12.26 5.98
C THR A 191 -17.86 -11.20 6.93
N LEU A 192 -18.21 -9.95 6.65
CA LEU A 192 -17.89 -8.79 7.47
C LEU A 192 -19.18 -8.03 7.75
N ALA A 193 -19.49 -7.83 9.02
CA ALA A 193 -20.62 -7.03 9.45
C ALA A 193 -20.08 -5.77 10.17
N PRO A 194 -20.47 -4.55 9.75
CA PRO A 194 -20.10 -3.34 10.47
C PRO A 194 -20.80 -3.31 11.83
N VAL A 195 -20.09 -2.90 12.87
CA VAL A 195 -20.67 -2.66 14.20
C VAL A 195 -21.26 -1.24 14.20
N PRO A 196 -22.51 -1.06 14.64
CA PRO A 196 -23.09 0.27 14.78
C PRO A 196 -22.29 1.13 15.77
N LYS A 197 -22.13 2.43 15.46
CA LYS A 197 -21.38 3.38 16.32
C LYS A 197 -21.94 3.55 17.73
N ASN A 198 -23.19 3.15 17.97
CA ASN A 198 -23.84 3.23 19.27
C ASN A 198 -23.50 2.06 20.20
N VAL A 199 -22.70 1.09 19.75
CA VAL A 199 -22.36 -0.10 20.53
C VAL A 199 -20.88 -0.09 20.88
N ASP A 200 -20.59 -0.19 22.18
CA ASP A 200 -19.23 -0.30 22.68
C ASP A 200 -18.56 -1.58 22.16
N PRO A 201 -17.42 -1.50 21.45
CA PRO A 201 -16.72 -2.68 20.92
C PRO A 201 -16.21 -3.60 22.03
N LYS A 202 -15.90 -3.07 23.21
CA LYS A 202 -15.43 -3.83 24.38
C LYS A 202 -16.48 -4.80 24.94
N LYS A 203 -17.77 -4.43 24.87
CA LYS A 203 -18.88 -5.22 25.41
C LYS A 203 -19.51 -6.16 24.38
N MET A 204 -18.85 -6.35 23.23
CA MET A 204 -19.35 -7.23 22.19
C MET A 204 -19.25 -8.70 22.60
N THR A 205 -20.39 -9.39 22.61
CA THR A 205 -20.49 -10.83 22.86
C THR A 205 -20.64 -11.62 21.56
N VAL A 206 -20.34 -12.92 21.59
CA VAL A 206 -20.50 -13.83 20.45
C VAL A 206 -21.93 -13.79 19.91
N GLU A 207 -22.94 -13.82 20.78
CA GLU A 207 -24.36 -13.79 20.38
C GLU A 207 -24.72 -12.53 19.60
N ARG A 208 -24.27 -11.35 20.05
CA ARG A 208 -24.50 -10.09 19.35
C ARG A 208 -23.75 -10.06 18.02
N ALA A 209 -22.53 -10.59 17.99
CA ALA A 209 -21.75 -10.72 16.77
C ALA A 209 -22.44 -11.60 15.72
N LEU A 210 -23.04 -12.72 16.14
CA LEU A 210 -23.84 -13.59 15.28
C LEU A 210 -25.09 -12.88 14.73
N LYS A 211 -25.79 -12.09 15.57
CA LYS A 211 -26.92 -11.26 15.10
C LYS A 211 -26.51 -10.26 14.02
N LEU A 212 -25.33 -9.63 14.16
CA LEU A 212 -24.81 -8.70 13.14
C LEU A 212 -24.41 -9.43 11.86
N LEU A 213 -23.81 -10.62 11.96
CA LEU A 213 -23.42 -11.45 10.82
C LEU A 213 -24.61 -12.02 10.04
N GLY A 214 -25.78 -12.19 10.68
CA GLY A 214 -27.03 -12.56 10.03
C GLY A 214 -27.83 -11.38 9.44
N GLY A 215 -27.36 -10.14 9.64
CA GLY A 215 -28.08 -8.93 9.24
C GLY A 215 -28.00 -8.61 7.74
N LYS A 216 -28.71 -7.54 7.33
CA LYS A 216 -28.73 -7.07 5.94
C LYS A 216 -27.44 -6.35 5.49
N ASN A 217 -26.70 -5.76 6.44
CA ASN A 217 -25.54 -4.90 6.14
C ASN A 217 -24.22 -5.68 6.01
N VAL A 218 -24.27 -6.96 5.67
CA VAL A 218 -23.10 -7.85 5.65
C VAL A 218 -22.42 -7.79 4.29
N LYS A 219 -21.12 -7.50 4.30
CA LYS A 219 -20.26 -7.58 3.12
C LYS A 219 -19.67 -8.98 3.02
N LYS A 220 -19.83 -9.64 1.87
CA LYS A 220 -19.21 -10.94 1.57
C LYS A 220 -18.04 -10.73 0.61
N PHE A 221 -16.85 -11.17 1.00
CA PHE A 221 -15.64 -11.02 0.21
C PHE A 221 -15.35 -12.26 -0.64
N GLY A 222 -14.88 -12.02 -1.87
CA GLY A 222 -14.43 -12.99 -2.86
C GLY A 222 -15.55 -13.76 -3.60
N ARG A 223 -15.16 -14.60 -4.55
CA ARG A 223 -16.08 -15.41 -5.39
C ARG A 223 -17.00 -16.31 -4.55
N PRO A 224 -18.34 -16.25 -4.72
CA PRO A 224 -19.24 -17.17 -4.04
C PRO A 224 -18.88 -18.61 -4.43
N LYS A 225 -18.72 -19.50 -3.44
CA LYS A 225 -18.64 -20.93 -3.74
C LYS A 225 -20.00 -21.32 -4.35
N GLY A 226 -19.98 -21.87 -5.57
CA GLY A 226 -21.17 -22.47 -6.16
C GLY A 226 -21.77 -23.48 -5.20
N LYS A 227 -23.10 -23.57 -5.12
CA LYS A 227 -23.80 -24.52 -4.26
C LYS A 227 -23.26 -25.92 -4.52
N THR A 228 -22.54 -26.50 -3.57
CA THR A 228 -22.24 -27.94 -3.60
C THR A 228 -23.59 -28.64 -3.47
N LYS A 229 -24.06 -29.32 -4.53
CA LYS A 229 -25.22 -30.21 -4.43
C LYS A 229 -24.91 -31.19 -3.30
N LYS A 230 -25.73 -31.20 -2.24
CA LYS A 230 -25.75 -32.32 -1.29
C LYS A 230 -26.07 -33.55 -2.13
N GLN A 231 -25.11 -34.45 -2.28
CA GLN A 231 -25.41 -35.78 -2.77
C GLN A 231 -26.17 -36.47 -1.64
N GLU A 232 -27.41 -36.85 -1.92
CA GLU A 232 -28.18 -37.74 -1.05
C GLU A 232 -27.40 -39.06 -0.92
N PRO A 233 -27.36 -39.67 0.28
CA PRO A 233 -26.69 -40.94 0.46
C PRO A 233 -27.36 -41.97 -0.45
N VAL A 234 -26.58 -42.56 -1.36
CA VAL A 234 -27.02 -43.65 -2.20
C VAL A 234 -27.25 -44.85 -1.29
N GLU A 235 -28.50 -45.16 -0.98
CA GLU A 235 -28.88 -46.44 -0.40
C GLU A 235 -28.62 -47.53 -1.46
N TRP A 236 -27.65 -48.40 -1.18
CA TRP A 236 -27.44 -49.61 -1.96
C TRP A 236 -28.38 -50.68 -1.41
N HIS A 237 -29.42 -51.02 -2.17
CA HIS A 237 -30.24 -52.23 -1.98
C HIS A 237 -29.69 -53.39 -2.81
#